data_AF-A0A7C7TZY4-F1
#
_entry.id   AF-A0A7C7TZY4-F1
#
_cell.length_a   1.000
_cell.length_b   1.000
_cell.length_c   1.000
_cell.angle_alpha   90.00
_cell.angle_beta   90.00
_cell.angle_gamma   90.00
#
_symmetry.space_group_name_H-M   'P 1'
#
loop_
_entity.id
_entity.type
_entity.pdbx_description
1 polymer ?
#
loop_
_entity_poly.entity_id
_entity_poly.type
_entity_poly.pdbx_seq_one_letter_code
_entity_poly.pdbx_strand_id
1 'polypeptide(L)'
;MKQAVFVRHKRKRNVYHVVWFEQGRERTQSFNTRQEAEQEKRHRLELMAEGYAQSEPFDLLPPHEKRGLHALHERARINGYELWDAVRQHEKALGQDRMQAITVREAVERCLVEKQGEGITPRSLQSLRSVLLRFAGRHGDRQFADITHAEVSAFVDGMNVGLRTRLG
;
A
#
# COMPACT_ATOMS: atom_id res chain seq x y z
N MET A 1 -29.14 8.12 12.06
CA MET A 1 -27.85 7.43 11.80
C MET A 1 -28.12 6.19 10.97
N LYS A 2 -27.51 6.03 9.78
CA LYS A 2 -27.65 4.81 8.97
C LYS A 2 -26.85 3.69 9.66
N GLN A 3 -27.45 2.52 9.88
CA GLN A 3 -26.73 1.36 10.42
C GLN A 3 -25.57 1.01 9.46
N ALA A 4 -24.36 0.83 10.00
CA ALA A 4 -23.15 0.58 9.21
C ALA A 4 -23.16 -0.78 8.48
N VAL A 5 -23.97 -1.74 8.97
CA VAL A 5 -24.18 -3.06 8.38
C VAL A 5 -25.68 -3.39 8.40
N PHE A 6 -26.26 -3.73 7.26
CA PHE A 6 -27.68 -4.11 7.17
C PHE A 6 -27.96 -5.18 6.11
N VAL A 7 -29.07 -5.91 6.29
CA VAL A 7 -29.53 -6.93 5.33
C VAL A 7 -30.60 -6.33 4.42
N ARG A 8 -30.45 -6.52 3.12
CA ARG A 8 -31.38 -6.09 2.07
C ARG A 8 -31.88 -7.32 1.29
N HIS A 9 -33.17 -7.57 1.32
CA HIS A 9 -33.77 -8.67 0.55
C HIS A 9 -34.10 -8.22 -0.89
N LYS A 10 -33.54 -8.89 -1.90
CA LYS A 10 -33.94 -8.74 -3.30
C LYS A 10 -34.99 -9.78 -3.70
N ARG A 11 -36.26 -9.43 -3.50
CA ARG A 11 -37.43 -10.26 -3.84
C ARG A 11 -37.41 -10.82 -5.28
N LYS A 12 -36.92 -10.05 -6.26
CA LYS A 12 -36.84 -10.48 -7.68
C LYS A 12 -35.90 -11.66 -7.92
N ARG A 13 -34.90 -11.88 -7.07
CA ARG A 13 -33.92 -12.97 -7.19
C ARG A 13 -33.98 -13.95 -6.02
N ASN A 14 -34.84 -13.69 -5.03
CA ASN A 14 -34.90 -14.43 -3.76
C ASN A 14 -33.53 -14.55 -3.07
N VAL A 15 -32.76 -13.46 -3.05
CA VAL A 15 -31.41 -13.39 -2.45
C VAL A 15 -31.37 -12.29 -1.40
N TYR A 16 -30.68 -12.57 -0.29
CA TYR A 16 -30.42 -11.64 0.81
C TYR A 16 -29.03 -11.04 0.66
N HIS A 17 -28.93 -9.72 0.63
CA HIS A 17 -27.66 -9.01 0.53
C HIS A 17 -27.28 -8.44 1.90
N VAL A 18 -26.10 -8.73 2.41
CA VAL A 18 -25.49 -7.99 3.52
C VAL A 18 -24.72 -6.84 2.92
N VAL A 19 -25.01 -5.61 3.35
CA VAL A 19 -24.41 -4.38 2.86
C VAL A 19 -23.68 -3.71 4.02
N TRP A 20 -22.42 -3.34 3.81
CA TRP A 20 -21.61 -2.59 4.78
C TRP A 20 -20.70 -1.57 4.09
N PHE A 21 -20.16 -0.64 4.88
CA PHE A 21 -19.17 0.33 4.41
C PHE A 21 -17.78 -0.04 4.91
N GLU A 22 -16.82 -0.06 4.00
CA GLU A 22 -15.42 -0.33 4.29
C GLU A 22 -14.56 0.67 3.53
N GLN A 23 -13.71 1.44 4.24
CA GLN A 23 -12.86 2.49 3.65
C GLN A 23 -13.63 3.47 2.74
N GLY A 24 -14.86 3.84 3.13
CA GLY A 24 -15.71 4.76 2.38
C GLY A 24 -16.38 4.17 1.13
N ARG A 25 -16.20 2.87 0.85
CA ARG A 25 -16.87 2.16 -0.25
C ARG A 25 -17.95 1.22 0.28
N GLU A 26 -19.09 1.20 -0.40
CA GLU A 26 -20.16 0.23 -0.14
C GLU A 26 -19.73 -1.14 -0.66
N ARG A 27 -19.82 -2.15 0.20
CA ARG A 27 -19.58 -3.55 -0.10
C ARG A 27 -20.88 -4.32 0.06
N THR A 28 -21.02 -5.38 -0.72
CA THR A 28 -22.22 -6.22 -0.68
C THR A 28 -21.87 -7.68 -0.85
N GLN A 29 -22.44 -8.54 -0.01
CA GLN A 29 -22.32 -9.99 -0.10
C GLN A 29 -23.71 -10.62 -0.16
N SER A 30 -23.87 -11.65 -0.99
CA SER A 30 -25.15 -12.26 -1.32
C SER A 30 -25.29 -13.62 -0.66
N PHE A 31 -26.47 -13.91 -0.12
CA PHE A 31 -26.81 -15.14 0.60
C PHE A 31 -28.18 -15.65 0.14
N ASN A 32 -28.35 -16.97 0.17
CA ASN A 32 -29.57 -17.61 -0.30
C ASN A 32 -30.65 -17.63 0.78
N THR A 33 -30.24 -17.66 2.06
CA THR A 33 -31.16 -17.68 3.19
C THR A 33 -31.06 -16.41 4.04
N ARG A 34 -32.17 -16.07 4.70
CA ARG A 34 -32.19 -14.94 5.65
C ARG A 34 -31.30 -15.22 6.86
N GLN A 35 -31.22 -16.47 7.29
CA GLN A 35 -30.44 -16.87 8.47
C GLN A 35 -28.94 -16.66 8.23
N GLU A 36 -28.41 -17.07 7.07
CA GLU A 36 -27.02 -16.82 6.69
C GLU A 36 -26.70 -15.32 6.65
N ALA A 37 -27.58 -14.51 6.06
CA ALA A 37 -27.37 -13.06 5.99
C ALA A 37 -27.37 -12.38 7.37
N GLU A 38 -28.20 -12.84 8.31
CA GLU A 38 -28.21 -12.33 9.68
C GLU A 38 -26.99 -12.79 10.50
N GLN A 39 -26.50 -14.02 10.27
CA GLN A 39 -25.26 -14.50 10.88
C GLN A 39 -24.05 -13.69 10.40
N GLU A 40 -23.93 -13.47 9.09
CA GLU A 40 -22.87 -12.63 8.53
C GLU A 40 -22.97 -11.19 9.06
N LYS A 41 -24.18 -10.63 9.15
CA LYS A 41 -24.37 -9.29 9.75
C LYS A 41 -23.80 -9.24 11.18
N ARG A 42 -24.07 -10.25 12.02
CA ARG A 42 -23.54 -10.31 13.40
C ARG A 42 -22.02 -10.43 13.40
N HIS A 43 -21.47 -11.33 12.61
CA HIS A 43 -20.03 -11.51 12.49
C HIS A 43 -19.32 -10.21 12.07
N ARG A 44 -19.90 -9.44 11.12
CA ARG A 44 -19.35 -8.14 10.73
C ARG A 44 -19.46 -7.07 11.81
N LEU A 45 -20.52 -7.09 12.62
CA LEU A 45 -20.64 -6.19 13.76
C LEU A 45 -19.60 -6.51 14.83
N GLU A 46 -19.29 -7.79 15.07
CA GLU A 46 -18.23 -8.24 15.96
C GLU A 46 -16.85 -7.80 15.45
N LEU A 47 -16.54 -8.04 14.17
CA LEU A 47 -15.28 -7.58 13.56
C LEU A 47 -15.12 -6.05 13.59
N MET A 48 -16.20 -5.30 13.41
CA MET A 48 -16.15 -3.84 13.56
C MET A 48 -15.87 -3.46 15.02
N ALA A 49 -16.52 -4.10 15.99
CA ALA A 49 -16.27 -3.85 17.41
C ALA A 49 -14.83 -4.18 17.82
N GLU A 50 -14.26 -5.28 17.32
CA GLU A 50 -12.87 -5.68 17.52
C GLU A 50 -11.89 -4.72 16.84
N GLY A 51 -12.18 -4.28 15.61
CA GLY A 51 -11.37 -3.31 14.88
C GLY A 51 -11.33 -1.93 15.55
N TYR A 52 -12.45 -1.47 16.12
CA TYR A 52 -12.48 -0.24 16.94
C TYR A 52 -11.72 -0.40 18.27
N ALA A 53 -11.67 -1.62 18.82
CA ALA A 53 -10.93 -1.92 20.04
C ALA A 53 -9.40 -1.99 19.81
N GLN A 54 -8.94 -2.22 18.58
CA GLN A 54 -7.52 -2.31 18.22
C GLN A 54 -6.85 -0.95 17.93
N SER A 55 -7.62 0.12 17.75
CA SER A 55 -7.05 1.47 17.71
C SER A 55 -6.56 1.85 19.11
N GLU A 56 -5.23 1.87 19.30
CA GLU A 56 -4.60 2.41 20.51
C GLU A 56 -5.22 3.78 20.83
N PRO A 57 -5.91 3.93 21.98
CA PRO A 57 -6.46 5.20 22.41
C PRO A 57 -5.35 6.25 22.38
N PHE A 58 -5.66 7.46 21.89
CA PHE A 58 -4.69 8.57 21.85
C PHE A 58 -3.97 8.74 23.21
N ASP A 59 -4.66 8.50 24.31
CA ASP A 59 -4.15 8.59 25.67
C ASP A 59 -3.04 7.59 26.01
N LEU A 60 -2.97 6.44 25.31
CA LEU A 60 -1.93 5.42 25.51
C LEU A 60 -0.67 5.69 24.69
N LEU A 61 -0.73 6.59 23.71
CA LEU A 61 0.42 6.88 22.86
C LEU A 61 1.59 7.52 23.65
N PRO A 62 2.84 7.19 23.31
CA PRO A 62 4.02 7.83 23.86
C PRO A 62 4.03 9.36 23.65
N PRO A 63 4.64 10.15 24.56
CA PRO A 63 4.62 11.62 24.47
C PRO A 63 5.25 12.22 23.20
N HIS A 64 6.12 11.49 22.50
CA HIS A 64 6.73 11.94 21.24
C HIS A 64 5.77 11.76 20.05
N GLU A 65 5.00 10.68 20.02
CA GLU A 65 3.99 10.42 18.99
C GLU A 65 2.79 11.37 19.13
N LYS A 66 2.34 11.62 20.38
CA LYS A 66 1.32 12.63 20.68
C LYS A 66 1.70 14.02 20.17
N ARG A 67 2.98 14.42 20.33
CA ARG A 67 3.51 15.68 19.80
C ARG A 67 3.50 15.71 18.28
N GLY A 68 3.85 14.60 17.63
CA GLY A 68 3.76 14.46 16.17
C GLY A 68 2.33 14.63 15.66
N LEU A 69 1.36 13.94 16.28
CA LEU A 69 -0.07 14.05 15.94
C LEU A 69 -0.61 15.46 16.19
N HIS A 70 -0.24 16.11 17.29
CA HIS A 70 -0.64 17.49 17.58
C HIS A 70 -0.06 18.47 16.55
N ALA A 71 1.21 18.31 16.16
CA ALA A 71 1.82 19.15 15.13
C ALA A 71 1.14 18.96 13.76
N LEU A 72 0.76 17.72 13.42
CA LEU A 72 -0.01 17.42 12.21
C LEU A 72 -1.42 18.01 12.27
N HIS A 73 -2.10 17.92 13.41
CA HIS A 73 -3.42 18.52 13.62
C HIS A 73 -3.36 20.04 13.46
N GLU A 74 -2.38 20.69 14.09
CA GLU A 74 -2.24 22.15 14.02
C GLU A 74 -1.88 22.61 12.60
N ARG A 75 -1.00 21.87 11.92
CA ARG A 75 -0.71 22.11 10.50
C ARG A 75 -1.93 21.89 9.61
N ALA A 76 -2.76 20.89 9.89
CA ALA A 76 -4.01 20.66 9.18
C ALA A 76 -5.00 21.82 9.37
N ARG A 77 -5.15 22.28 10.61
CA ARG A 77 -5.99 23.43 10.99
C ARG A 77 -5.54 24.72 10.29
N ILE A 78 -4.24 25.02 10.32
CA ILE A 78 -3.66 26.23 9.70
C ILE A 78 -3.87 26.24 8.18
N ASN A 79 -3.77 25.07 7.54
CA ASN A 79 -3.87 24.95 6.08
C ASN A 79 -5.29 24.59 5.59
N GLY A 80 -6.28 24.54 6.48
CA GLY A 80 -7.68 24.27 6.12
C GLY A 80 -7.94 22.84 5.61
N TYR A 81 -7.10 21.87 5.97
CA TYR A 81 -7.32 20.48 5.60
C TYR A 81 -8.36 19.83 6.52
N GLU A 82 -9.33 19.12 5.93
CA GLU A 82 -10.20 18.19 6.66
C GLU A 82 -9.31 17.16 7.39
N LEU A 83 -9.62 16.85 8.66
CA LEU A 83 -8.80 15.98 9.52
C LEU A 83 -8.50 14.62 8.86
N TRP A 84 -9.47 14.11 8.10
CA TRP A 84 -9.35 12.88 7.32
C TRP A 84 -8.33 12.96 6.19
N ASP A 85 -8.10 14.14 5.61
CA ASP A 85 -7.07 14.34 4.59
C ASP A 85 -5.68 14.38 5.23
N ALA A 86 -5.55 14.94 6.43
CA ALA A 86 -4.29 14.91 7.19
C ALA A 86 -3.89 13.49 7.59
N VAL A 87 -4.85 12.67 8.06
CA VAL A 87 -4.62 11.25 8.36
C VAL A 87 -4.24 10.47 7.10
N ARG A 88 -4.91 10.71 5.96
CA ARG A 88 -4.61 10.04 4.70
C ARG A 88 -3.23 10.41 4.15
N GLN A 89 -2.82 11.66 4.32
CA GLN A 89 -1.46 12.10 3.97
C GLN A 89 -0.42 11.51 4.94
N HIS A 90 -0.74 11.33 6.22
CA HIS A 90 0.12 10.66 7.18
C HIS A 90 0.26 9.16 6.90
N GLU A 91 -0.82 8.45 6.55
CA GLU A 91 -0.76 7.06 6.10
C GLU A 91 0.04 6.92 4.80
N LYS A 92 -0.09 7.87 3.88
CA LYS A 92 0.71 7.92 2.66
C LYS A 92 2.18 8.18 2.96
N ALA A 93 2.48 9.08 3.90
CA ALA A 93 3.83 9.37 4.35
C ALA A 93 4.45 8.14 5.07
N LEU A 94 3.71 7.47 5.95
CA LEU A 94 4.12 6.19 6.57
C LEU A 94 4.26 5.06 5.53
N GLY A 95 3.42 5.05 4.50
CA GLY A 95 3.52 4.13 3.36
C GLY A 95 4.75 4.40 2.48
N GLN A 96 5.18 5.66 2.39
CA GLN A 96 6.40 6.09 1.73
C GLN A 96 7.64 5.89 2.61
N ASP A 97 7.55 6.04 3.94
CA ASP A 97 8.60 5.65 4.90
C ASP A 97 8.78 4.12 4.93
N ARG A 98 7.71 3.39 4.62
CA ARG A 98 7.73 1.95 4.31
C ARG A 98 8.19 1.62 2.89
N MET A 99 8.53 2.59 2.04
CA MET A 99 9.47 2.34 0.93
C MET A 99 10.86 2.19 1.51
N GLN A 100 10.97 1.07 2.24
CA GLN A 100 12.12 0.35 2.75
C GLN A 100 13.45 1.10 2.60
N ALA A 101 14.07 1.33 3.76
CA ALA A 101 15.50 1.53 3.91
C ALA A 101 16.28 0.26 3.48
N ILE A 102 16.04 -0.20 2.25
CA ILE A 102 16.79 -1.24 1.59
C ILE A 102 17.88 -0.61 0.77
N THR A 103 19.01 -1.29 0.78
CA THR A 103 20.15 -0.96 -0.05
C THR A 103 19.85 -1.26 -1.52
N VAL A 104 20.59 -0.64 -2.43
CA VAL A 104 20.50 -0.92 -3.87
C VAL A 104 20.76 -2.40 -4.16
N ARG A 105 21.64 -3.06 -3.39
CA ARG A 105 21.92 -4.49 -3.53
C ARG A 105 20.68 -5.34 -3.24
N GLU A 106 20.00 -5.09 -2.13
CA GLU A 106 18.76 -5.78 -1.75
C GLU A 106 17.63 -5.52 -2.75
N ALA A 107 17.51 -4.28 -3.25
CA ALA A 107 16.53 -3.94 -4.28
C ALA A 107 16.76 -4.72 -5.59
N VAL A 108 18.03 -4.85 -6.01
CA VAL A 108 18.40 -5.62 -7.21
C VAL A 108 18.10 -7.11 -7.04
N GLU A 109 18.40 -7.69 -5.88
CA GLU A 109 18.11 -9.11 -5.60
C GLU A 109 16.61 -9.41 -5.68
N ARG A 110 15.78 -8.57 -5.05
CA ARG A 110 14.31 -8.71 -5.11
C ARG A 110 13.77 -8.61 -6.53
N CYS A 111 14.24 -7.61 -7.28
CA CYS A 111 13.86 -7.43 -8.68
C CYS A 111 14.19 -8.68 -9.53
N LEU A 112 15.36 -9.29 -9.33
CA LEU A 112 15.76 -10.49 -10.07
C LEU A 112 14.92 -11.73 -9.71
N VAL A 113 14.51 -11.87 -8.45
CA VAL A 113 13.61 -12.94 -8.00
C VAL A 113 12.22 -12.77 -8.62
N GLU A 114 11.66 -11.56 -8.58
CA GLU A 114 10.36 -11.25 -9.18
C GLU A 114 10.37 -11.52 -10.69
N LYS A 115 11.40 -11.02 -11.39
CA LYS A 115 11.54 -11.23 -12.84
C LYS A 115 11.73 -12.69 -13.22
N GLN A 116 12.38 -13.50 -12.39
CA GLN A 116 12.43 -14.94 -12.62
C GLN A 116 11.05 -15.60 -12.49
N GLY A 117 10.18 -15.10 -11.60
CA GLY A 117 8.79 -15.55 -11.45
C GLY A 117 7.85 -15.11 -12.59
N GLU A 118 8.15 -14.00 -13.27
CA GLU A 118 7.37 -13.49 -14.41
C GLU A 118 7.54 -14.30 -15.72
N GLY A 119 8.43 -15.30 -15.75
CA GLY A 119 8.58 -16.19 -16.91
C GLY A 119 9.30 -15.58 -18.11
N ILE A 120 10.16 -14.57 -17.90
CA ILE A 120 11.01 -14.04 -18.97
C ILE A 120 12.00 -15.09 -19.50
N THR A 121 12.38 -14.96 -20.77
CA THR A 121 13.31 -15.92 -21.38
C THR A 121 14.64 -15.96 -20.63
N PRO A 122 15.31 -17.14 -20.51
CA PRO A 122 16.57 -17.28 -19.78
C PRO A 122 17.66 -16.30 -20.25
N ARG A 123 17.68 -16.01 -21.56
CA ARG A 123 18.63 -15.07 -22.17
C ARG A 123 18.36 -13.62 -21.73
N SER A 124 17.10 -13.21 -21.69
CA SER A 124 16.71 -11.87 -21.21
C SER A 124 16.98 -11.71 -19.71
N LEU A 125 16.69 -12.74 -18.91
CA LEU A 125 17.02 -12.77 -17.48
C LEU A 125 18.53 -12.63 -17.25
N GLN A 126 19.35 -13.34 -18.03
CA GLN A 126 20.80 -13.28 -17.90
C GLN A 126 21.36 -11.91 -18.28
N SER A 127 20.82 -11.28 -19.33
CA SER A 127 21.18 -9.90 -19.71
C SER A 127 20.81 -8.90 -18.61
N LEU A 128 19.59 -9.02 -18.06
CA LEU A 128 19.12 -8.18 -16.96
C LEU A 128 19.97 -8.35 -15.70
N ARG A 129 20.30 -9.60 -15.32
CA ARG A 129 21.23 -9.91 -14.22
C ARG A 129 22.57 -9.21 -14.40
N SER A 130 23.16 -9.30 -15.58
CA SER A 130 24.45 -8.66 -15.88
C SER A 130 24.41 -7.13 -15.69
N VAL A 131 23.31 -6.48 -16.08
CA VAL A 131 23.15 -5.02 -15.96
C VAL A 131 22.91 -4.61 -14.52
N LEU A 132 21.96 -5.24 -13.84
CA LEU A 132 21.59 -4.87 -12.48
C LEU A 132 22.70 -5.18 -11.47
N LEU A 133 23.46 -6.27 -11.64
CA LEU A 133 24.61 -6.57 -10.80
C LEU A 133 25.76 -5.57 -10.99
N ARG A 134 25.96 -5.05 -12.22
CA ARG A 134 26.92 -3.96 -12.45
C ARG A 134 26.49 -2.66 -11.75
N PHE A 135 25.19 -2.36 -11.77
CA PHE A 135 24.63 -1.22 -11.04
C PHE A 135 24.81 -1.38 -9.53
N ALA A 136 24.47 -2.55 -8.97
CA ALA A 136 24.68 -2.88 -7.57
C ALA A 136 26.18 -2.92 -7.18
N GLY A 137 27.08 -3.26 -8.10
CA GLY A 137 28.52 -3.17 -7.85
C GLY A 137 29.00 -1.74 -7.59
N ARG A 138 28.34 -0.73 -8.19
CA ARG A 138 28.71 0.69 -8.06
C ARG A 138 27.99 1.41 -6.92
N HIS A 139 26.76 0.99 -6.61
CA HIS A 139 25.88 1.69 -5.67
C HIS A 139 25.36 0.80 -4.52
N GLY A 140 25.86 -0.43 -4.41
CA GLY A 140 25.24 -1.51 -3.63
C GLY A 140 25.01 -1.23 -2.15
N ASP A 141 25.90 -0.48 -1.50
CA ASP A 141 25.81 -0.19 -0.06
C ASP A 141 25.03 1.10 0.24
N ARG A 142 24.58 1.83 -0.81
CA ARG A 142 23.73 3.01 -0.66
C ARG A 142 22.28 2.61 -0.51
N GLN A 143 21.51 3.43 0.19
CA GLN A 143 20.07 3.30 0.23
C GLN A 143 19.48 3.51 -1.17
N PHE A 144 18.49 2.70 -1.52
CA PHE A 144 17.82 2.83 -2.81
C PHE A 144 17.16 4.21 -2.98
N ALA A 145 16.66 4.79 -1.89
CA ALA A 145 16.08 6.13 -1.86
C ALA A 145 17.10 7.26 -2.15
N ASP A 146 18.39 7.02 -1.91
CA ASP A 146 19.45 8.01 -2.10
C ASP A 146 19.99 8.04 -3.55
N ILE A 147 19.47 7.16 -4.42
CA ILE A 147 19.87 7.12 -5.83
C ILE A 147 19.08 8.16 -6.61
N THR A 148 19.80 9.13 -7.16
CA THR A 148 19.21 10.21 -7.95
C THR A 148 19.01 9.79 -9.40
N HIS A 149 18.05 10.44 -10.07
CA HIS A 149 17.83 10.25 -11.51
C HIS A 149 19.09 10.54 -12.36
N ALA A 150 19.91 11.51 -11.93
CA ALA A 150 21.16 11.84 -12.62
C ALA A 150 22.16 10.68 -12.60
N GLU A 151 22.27 9.96 -11.47
CA GLU A 151 23.16 8.81 -11.32
C GLU A 151 22.70 7.62 -12.16
N VAL A 152 21.37 7.39 -12.23
CA VAL A 152 20.80 6.38 -13.12
C VAL A 152 21.08 6.72 -14.58
N SER A 153 20.87 7.98 -14.98
CA SER A 153 21.12 8.44 -16.35
C SER A 153 22.59 8.26 -16.74
N ALA A 154 23.51 8.70 -15.87
CA ALA A 154 24.95 8.56 -16.08
C ALA A 154 25.39 7.09 -16.19
N PHE A 155 24.78 6.20 -15.41
CA PHE A 155 25.04 4.76 -15.52
C PHE A 155 24.58 4.23 -16.89
N VAL A 156 23.35 4.53 -17.30
CA VAL A 156 22.78 4.03 -18.56
C VAL A 156 23.52 4.60 -19.77
N ASP A 157 23.91 5.87 -19.74
CA ASP A 157 24.73 6.49 -20.78
C ASP A 157 26.13 5.88 -20.84
N GLY A 158 26.70 5.52 -19.70
CA GLY A 158 27.99 4.80 -19.61
C GLY A 158 27.94 3.34 -20.07
N MET A 159 26.77 2.72 -20.24
CA MET A 159 26.67 1.34 -20.71
C MET A 159 26.90 1.19 -22.23
N ASN A 160 26.97 2.29 -22.98
CA ASN A 160 27.19 2.30 -24.43
C ASN A 160 26.23 1.34 -25.19
N VAL A 161 25.03 1.13 -24.65
CA VAL A 161 23.98 0.31 -25.26
C VAL A 161 23.36 1.18 -26.33
N GLY A 162 23.65 0.87 -27.61
CA GLY A 162 23.14 1.61 -28.74
C GLY A 162 21.62 1.84 -28.62
N LEU A 163 21.16 3.03 -28.99
CA LEU A 163 19.80 3.60 -28.91
C LEU A 163 18.62 2.68 -29.29
N ARG A 164 18.86 1.49 -29.85
CA ARG A 164 17.87 0.55 -30.37
C ARG A 164 17.05 -0.17 -29.29
N THR A 165 17.43 -0.11 -28.02
CA THR A 165 16.69 -0.69 -26.87
C THR A 165 16.01 0.34 -25.97
N ARG A 166 16.08 1.64 -26.29
CA ARG A 166 15.43 2.70 -25.48
C ARG A 166 13.95 2.95 -25.85
N LEU A 167 13.46 2.39 -26.95
CA LEU A 167 12.05 2.47 -27.38
C LEU A 167 11.63 1.12 -28.00
N GLY A 168 11.08 0.24 -27.17
CA GLY A 168 10.50 -1.04 -27.59
C GLY A 168 9.54 -1.54 -26.52
#